data_AF-A0A392SU05-F1
#
_entry.id   AF-A0A392SU05-F1
#
_cell.length_a   1.000
_cell.length_b   1.000
_cell.length_c   1.000
_cell.angle_alpha   90.00
_cell.angle_beta   90.00
_cell.angle_gamma   90.00
#
_symmetry.space_group_name_H-M   'P 1'
#
loop_
_entity.id
_entity.type
_entity.pdbx_description
1 polymer ?
#
loop_
_entity_poly.entity_id
_entity_poly.type
_entity_poly.pdbx_seq_one_letter_code
_entity_poly.pdbx_strand_id
1 'polypeptide(L)' 'GEFELVLLGEDPNRGVKIDTGLPDLARRQLKACLRENADLFAWSAAEIPGLDPEVACHQLAIYPSASVVDL' A
#
# COMPACT_ATOMS: atom_id res chain seq x y z
N GLY A 1 8.91 -12.87 5.13
CA GLY A 1 7.73 -13.25 5.93
C GLY A 1 6.53 -13.24 5.00
N GLU A 2 5.64 -14.22 5.13
CA GLU A 2 4.46 -14.36 4.27
C GLU A 2 3.39 -13.34 4.64
N PHE A 3 2.85 -12.64 3.63
CA PHE A 3 1.80 -11.64 3.81
C PHE A 3 0.61 -11.92 2.89
N GLU A 4 -0.56 -11.49 3.32
CA GLU A 4 -1.74 -11.41 2.46
C GLU A 4 -1.95 -9.96 1.99
N LEU A 5 -2.29 -9.79 0.71
CA LEU A 5 -2.74 -8.52 0.17
C LEU A 5 -4.23 -8.34 0.52
N VAL A 6 -4.56 -7.23 1.18
CA VAL A 6 -5.92 -6.88 1.57
C VAL A 6 -6.31 -5.56 0.92
N LEU A 7 -7.35 -5.58 0.11
CA LEU A 7 -7.94 -4.36 -0.43
C LEU A 7 -8.79 -3.66 0.64
N LEU A 8 -8.60 -2.35 0.80
CA LEU A 8 -9.35 -1.50 1.72
C LEU A 8 -10.52 -0.75 1.05
N GLY A 9 -10.88 -1.14 -0.17
CA GLY A 9 -12.00 -0.60 -0.95
C GLY A 9 -12.09 -1.25 -2.32
N GLU A 10 -12.84 -0.63 -3.24
CA GLU A 10 -13.01 -1.11 -4.62
C GLU A 10 -11.80 -0.82 -5.53
N ASP A 11 -10.99 0.20 -5.19
CA ASP A 11 -9.81 0.57 -5.97
C ASP A 11 -8.69 -0.47 -5.78
N PRO A 12 -8.24 -1.16 -6.84
CA PRO A 12 -7.20 -2.18 -6.75
C PRO A 12 -5.85 -1.63 -6.29
N ASN A 13 -5.63 -0.32 -6.36
CA ASN A 13 -4.40 0.32 -5.88
C ASN A 13 -4.41 0.58 -4.36
N ARG A 14 -5.55 0.40 -3.69
CA ARG A 14 -5.72 0.66 -2.25
C ARG A 14 -5.53 -0.61 -1.41
N GLY A 15 -4.43 -1.30 -1.69
CA GLY A 15 -4.05 -2.56 -1.05
C GLY A 15 -3.02 -2.37 0.07
N VAL A 16 -3.17 -3.13 1.15
CA VAL A 16 -2.17 -3.24 2.23
C VAL A 16 -1.70 -4.67 2.39
N LYS A 17 -0.43 -4.84 2.80
CA LYS A 17 0.14 -6.15 3.12
C LYS A 17 0.02 -6.41 4.61
N ILE A 18 -0.63 -7.50 5.00
CA ILE A 18 -0.79 -7.91 6.40
C ILE A 18 -0.06 -9.23 6.61
N ASP A 19 0.79 -9.29 7.64
CA ASP A 19 1.52 -10.51 8.00
C ASP A 19 0.56 -11.65 8.36
N THR A 20 0.79 -12.82 7.75
CA THR A 20 0.00 -14.03 7.99
C THR A 20 0.32 -14.69 9.33
N GLY A 21 1.46 -14.35 9.96
CA GLY A 21 1.84 -14.82 11.29
C GLY A 21 1.02 -14.23 12.44
N LEU A 22 0.17 -13.22 12.19
CA LEU A 22 -0.70 -12.63 13.21
C LEU A 22 -1.77 -13.62 13.67
N PRO A 23 -2.10 -13.67 14.98
CA PRO A 23 -3.24 -14.43 15.48
C PRO A 23 -4.54 -14.03 14.75
N ASP A 24 -5.40 -15.00 14.44
CA ASP A 24 -6.58 -14.78 13.59
C ASP A 24 -7.50 -13.65 14.09
N LEU A 25 -7.70 -13.55 15.41
CA LEU A 25 -8.52 -12.49 15.99
C LEU A 25 -7.89 -11.11 15.74
N ALA A 26 -6.59 -10.97 16.02
CA ALA A 26 -5.86 -9.73 15.79
C ALA A 26 -5.86 -9.35 14.31
N ARG A 27 -5.65 -10.33 13.42
CA ARG A 27 -5.67 -10.13 11.97
C ARG A 27 -7.05 -9.65 11.49
N ARG A 28 -8.15 -10.24 11.99
CA ARG A 28 -9.52 -9.79 11.67
C ARG A 28 -9.81 -8.38 12.17
N GLN A 29 -9.44 -8.07 13.42
CA GLN A 29 -9.64 -6.74 14.01
C GLN A 29 -8.83 -5.67 13.26
N LEU A 30 -7.58 -5.98 12.90
CA LEU A 30 -6.74 -5.10 12.10
C LEU A 30 -7.36 -4.81 10.74
N LYS A 31 -7.84 -5.84 10.02
CA LYS A 31 -8.52 -5.66 8.73
C LYS A 31 -9.74 -4.76 8.83
N ALA A 32 -10.57 -4.94 9.87
CA ALA A 32 -11.75 -4.10 10.09
C ALA A 32 -11.36 -2.63 10.33
N CYS A 33 -10.44 -2.41 11.27
CA CYS A 33 -9.92 -1.08 11.60
C CYS A 33 -9.34 -0.37 10.35
N LEU A 34 -8.52 -1.06 9.57
CA LEU A 34 -7.93 -0.48 8.36
C LEU A 34 -8.99 -0.10 7.30
N ARG A 35 -10.03 -0.93 7.11
CA ARG A 35 -11.14 -0.63 6.18
C ARG A 35 -12.00 0.54 6.64
N GLU A 36 -12.28 0.63 7.93
CA GLU A 36 -13.05 1.74 8.51
C GLU A 36 -12.33 3.09 8.39
N ASN A 37 -11.00 3.07 8.22
CA ASN A 37 -10.14 4.25 8.13
C ASN A 37 -9.44 4.37 6.77
N ALA A 38 -9.98 3.73 5.72
CA ALA A 38 -9.34 3.66 4.41
C ALA A 38 -9.16 5.04 3.75
N ASP A 39 -9.98 6.01 4.14
CA ASP A 39 -9.95 7.41 3.70
C ASP A 39 -8.87 8.24 4.39
N LEU A 40 -8.31 7.77 5.50
CA LEU A 40 -7.24 8.45 6.24
C LEU A 40 -5.84 8.22 5.61
N PHE A 41 -5.72 7.26 4.70
CA PHE A 41 -4.47 6.97 4.02
C PHE A 41 -4.30 7.86 2.78
N ALA A 42 -3.08 8.36 2.58
CA ALA A 42 -2.65 8.87 1.28
C ALA A 42 -2.17 7.69 0.42
N TRP A 43 -2.97 7.29 -0.55
CA TRP A 43 -2.73 6.17 -1.44
C TRP A 43 -1.76 6.50 -2.59
N SER A 44 -1.47 7.79 -2.77
CA SER A 44 -0.43 8.28 -3.66
C SER A 44 0.24 9.51 -3.07
N ALA A 45 1.41 9.87 -3.58
CA ALA A 45 2.10 11.10 -3.18
C ALA A 45 1.27 12.37 -3.42
N ALA A 46 0.38 12.35 -4.43
CA ALA A 46 -0.50 13.47 -4.74
C ALA A 46 -1.59 13.72 -3.68
N GLU A 47 -1.91 12.72 -2.86
CA GLU A 47 -2.89 12.85 -1.78
C GLU A 47 -2.27 13.41 -0.48
N ILE A 48 -0.94 13.58 -0.42
CA ILE A 48 -0.23 14.06 0.78
C ILE A 48 -0.29 15.61 0.83
N PRO A 49 -0.92 16.21 1.85
CA PRO A 49 -1.00 17.67 1.97
C PRO A 49 0.38 18.30 2.17
N GLY A 50 0.64 19.41 1.46
CA GLY A 50 1.89 20.17 1.59
C GLY A 50 3.10 19.53 0.88
N LEU A 51 2.89 18.40 0.19
CA LEU A 51 3.89 17.77 -0.67
C LEU A 51 3.66 18.22 -2.11
N ASP A 52 4.67 18.81 -2.74
CA ASP A 52 4.63 19.11 -4.17
C ASP A 52 4.83 17.80 -4.95
N PRO A 53 3.85 17.34 -5.75
CA PRO A 53 3.97 16.12 -6.53
C PRO A 53 5.14 16.16 -7.52
N GLU A 54 5.54 17.32 -8.04
CA GLU A 54 6.70 17.42 -8.95
C GLU A 54 8.02 17.15 -8.22
N VAL A 55 8.07 17.46 -6.92
CA VAL A 55 9.23 17.17 -6.07
C VAL A 55 9.16 15.77 -5.49
N ALA A 56 7.97 15.23 -5.21
CA ALA A 56 7.83 13.90 -4.59
C ALA A 56 7.87 12.75 -5.61
N CYS A 57 7.23 12.93 -6.75
CA CYS A 57 7.17 11.93 -7.81
C CYS A 57 8.41 12.05 -8.71
N HIS A 58 9.37 11.17 -8.49
CA HIS A 58 10.56 11.11 -9.34
C HIS A 58 10.40 10.03 -10.40
N GLN A 59 10.71 10.37 -11.66
CA GLN A 59 10.88 9.35 -12.70
C GLN A 59 12.27 8.74 -12.57
N LEU A 60 12.33 7.47 -12.19
CA LEU A 60 13.59 6.74 -12.26
C LEU A 60 13.96 6.47 -13.72
N ALA A 61 15.20 6.76 -14.08
CA ALA A 61 15.80 6.29 -15.33
C ALA A 61 16.03 4.78 -15.24
N ILE A 62 14.97 4.01 -15.50
CA ILE A 62 15.05 2.55 -15.52
C ILE A 62 15.73 2.14 -16.84
N TYR A 63 16.81 1.37 -16.74
CA TYR A 63 17.45 0.79 -17.93
C TYR A 63 16.42 -0.08 -18.67
N PRO A 64 16.34 -0.01 -20.01
CA PRO A 64 15.35 -0.81 -20.77
C PRO A 64 15.47 -2.32 -20.54
N SER A 65 16.65 -2.79 -20.12
CA SER A 65 16.92 -4.20 -19.81
C SER A 65 16.63 -4.59 -18.35
N ALA A 66 16.20 -3.65 -17.51
CA ALA A 66 15.87 -3.95 -16.12
C ALA A 66 14.56 -4.74 -16.05
N SER A 67 14.56 -5.79 -15.25
CA SER A 67 13.38 -6.60 -14.96
C SER A 67 13.05 -6.50 -13.47
N VAL A 68 11.77 -6.70 -13.15
CA VAL A 68 11.34 -6.91 -11.76
C VAL A 68 12.09 -8.12 -11.21
N VAL A 69 12.68 -7.96 -10.03
CA VAL A 69 13.23 -9.07 -9.26
C VAL A 69 12.19 -9.39 -8.20
N ASP A 70 11.50 -10.52 -8.36
CA ASP A 70 10.65 -11.06 -7.30
C ASP A 70 11.57 -11.65 -6.22
N LEU A 71 11.51 -11.08 -5.01
CA LEU A 71 12.22 -11.55 -3.80
C LEU A 71 11.28 -12.32 -2.89
#